data_AF-B7C8V9-F1
#
_entry.id   AF-B7C8V9-F1
#
_cell.length_a   1.000
_cell.length_b   1.000
_cell.length_c   1.000
_cell.angle_alpha   90.00
_cell.angle_beta   90.00
_cell.angle_gamma   90.00
#
_symmetry.space_group_name_H-M   'P 1'
#
loop_
_entity.id
_entity.type
_entity.pdbx_description
1 polymer ?
#
loop_
_entity_poly.entity_id
_entity_poly.type
_entity_poly.pdbx_seq_one_letter_code
_entity_poly.pdbx_strand_id
1 'polypeptide(L)'
;MRIAIVGGSFDPIHNGHIQMANQSLQALQVDEVWFMPTSSTPLKNRELTLDQERLAMIDLVVQKDSRFKVCTLELERAGKSYTYDTLKKLIETYPEHEFYWIIGNDQLEQFDKWYHAEKLVKMAHFVCFDRNGKLADSKYDIMCMTMPSVPVSSSEIRMGNKLNYLPKEVLRYIYRNRLYVKDFVASRLTEKRYKHSLSVAKLCEEFALNNGYDMHIAYYIGLFHDIAKYMPKDEMVKWMNSICPENMEYPVAVWHGFVGAAVTKDIFLIDDPIVYNAIYHHVLGTSQDPYAMMVFCADKLDFLRGYDSSKLIEICNKDIKEGFELVVQQNREYLKRG
;
A
#
# COMPACT_ATOMS: atom_id res chain seq x y z
N MET A 1 11.41 -21.21 -27.48
CA MET A 1 11.68 -19.89 -26.84
C MET A 1 12.25 -20.12 -25.45
N ARG A 2 13.07 -19.20 -24.96
CA ARG A 2 13.60 -19.20 -23.59
C ARG A 2 12.75 -18.26 -22.75
N ILE A 3 12.11 -18.78 -21.71
CA ILE A 3 11.10 -18.05 -20.94
C ILE A 3 11.51 -18.03 -19.47
N ALA A 4 11.63 -16.85 -18.88
CA ALA A 4 11.80 -16.71 -17.44
C ALA A 4 10.45 -16.61 -16.73
N ILE A 5 10.23 -17.43 -15.72
CA ILE A 5 9.07 -17.37 -14.84
C ILE A 5 9.45 -16.64 -13.55
N VAL A 6 8.81 -15.50 -13.31
CA VAL A 6 8.86 -14.81 -12.02
C VAL A 6 7.58 -15.15 -11.28
N GLY A 7 7.67 -16.08 -10.34
CA GLY A 7 6.53 -16.50 -9.49
C GLY A 7 6.41 -15.64 -8.24
N GLY A 8 5.18 -15.40 -7.78
CA GLY A 8 4.97 -14.68 -6.53
C GLY A 8 3.51 -14.37 -6.24
N SER A 9 3.22 -13.86 -5.04
CA SER A 9 1.87 -13.38 -4.74
C SER A 9 1.56 -12.04 -5.40
N PHE A 10 2.58 -11.21 -5.69
CA PHE A 10 2.43 -9.87 -6.27
C PHE A 10 1.37 -9.04 -5.55
N ASP A 11 1.49 -8.95 -4.23
CA ASP A 11 0.45 -8.36 -3.38
C ASP A 11 0.97 -7.16 -2.56
N PRO A 12 1.39 -6.05 -3.19
CA PRO A 12 1.35 -5.78 -4.64
C PRO A 12 2.67 -6.10 -5.38
N ILE A 13 2.63 -6.10 -6.72
CA ILE A 13 3.82 -6.04 -7.58
C ILE A 13 4.57 -4.71 -7.34
N HIS A 14 5.91 -4.74 -7.43
CA HIS A 14 6.76 -3.58 -7.10
C HIS A 14 8.09 -3.64 -7.85
N ASN A 15 8.90 -2.58 -7.77
CA ASN A 15 10.13 -2.44 -8.53
C ASN A 15 11.14 -3.57 -8.28
N GLY A 16 11.16 -4.19 -7.09
CA GLY A 16 11.95 -5.40 -6.86
C GLY A 16 11.60 -6.58 -7.78
N HIS A 17 10.31 -6.82 -8.06
CA HIS A 17 9.87 -7.84 -9.01
C HIS A 17 10.25 -7.49 -10.45
N ILE A 18 10.06 -6.21 -10.81
CA ILE A 18 10.38 -5.69 -12.14
C ILE A 18 11.88 -5.76 -12.40
N GLN A 19 12.70 -5.50 -11.37
CA GLN A 19 14.15 -5.59 -11.47
C GLN A 19 14.60 -7.03 -11.71
N MET A 20 14.01 -8.03 -11.03
CA MET A 20 14.29 -9.43 -11.32
C MET A 20 13.92 -9.78 -12.77
N ALA A 21 12.74 -9.35 -13.24
CA ALA A 21 12.31 -9.58 -14.62
C ALA A 21 13.28 -8.95 -15.65
N ASN A 22 13.66 -7.69 -15.46
CA ASN A 22 14.65 -7.01 -16.30
C ASN A 22 16.00 -7.73 -16.29
N GLN A 23 16.46 -8.16 -15.12
CA GLN A 23 17.73 -8.87 -15.00
C GLN A 23 17.68 -10.23 -15.70
N SER A 24 16.55 -10.93 -15.67
CA SER A 24 16.36 -12.16 -16.45
C SER A 24 16.53 -11.90 -17.93
N LEU A 25 15.85 -10.89 -18.49
CA LEU A 25 15.98 -10.54 -19.91
C LEU A 25 17.43 -10.24 -20.30
N GLN A 26 18.15 -9.46 -19.49
CA GLN A 26 19.49 -8.99 -19.81
C GLN A 26 20.57 -10.07 -19.60
N ALA A 27 20.53 -10.73 -18.45
CA ALA A 27 21.64 -11.59 -18.01
C ALA A 27 21.48 -13.04 -18.50
N LEU A 28 20.25 -13.52 -18.61
CA LEU A 28 19.97 -14.88 -19.11
C LEU A 28 19.71 -14.88 -20.62
N GLN A 29 19.47 -13.71 -21.23
CA GLN A 29 19.07 -13.57 -22.64
C GLN A 29 17.84 -14.42 -22.98
N VAL A 30 16.84 -14.38 -22.10
CA VAL A 30 15.53 -14.99 -22.35
C VAL A 30 14.71 -14.12 -23.32
N ASP A 31 13.84 -14.76 -24.09
CA ASP A 31 12.96 -14.10 -25.06
C ASP A 31 11.85 -13.32 -24.35
N GLU A 32 11.28 -13.91 -23.29
CA GLU A 32 10.18 -13.33 -22.52
C GLU A 32 10.31 -13.58 -21.01
N VAL A 33 9.62 -12.75 -20.22
CA VAL A 33 9.41 -12.96 -18.80
C VAL A 33 7.93 -13.07 -18.52
N TRP A 34 7.52 -14.15 -17.87
CA TRP A 34 6.14 -14.38 -17.47
C TRP A 34 6.00 -14.18 -15.97
N PHE A 35 5.18 -13.20 -15.57
CA PHE A 35 4.77 -13.01 -14.19
C PHE A 35 3.66 -14.00 -13.87
N MET A 36 3.90 -14.87 -12.89
CA MET A 36 2.98 -15.94 -12.52
C MET A 36 2.42 -15.72 -11.10
N PRO A 37 1.28 -15.02 -10.97
CA PRO A 37 0.63 -14.83 -9.68
C PRO A 37 0.16 -16.17 -9.11
N THR A 38 0.50 -16.41 -7.85
CA THR A 38 0.01 -17.59 -7.13
C THR A 38 -1.38 -17.36 -6.54
N SER A 39 -2.19 -18.42 -6.44
CA SER A 39 -3.55 -18.40 -5.85
C SER A 39 -3.54 -18.47 -4.33
N SER A 40 -2.48 -19.05 -3.75
CA SER A 40 -2.28 -19.14 -2.30
C SER A 40 -0.80 -19.13 -1.98
N THR A 41 -0.44 -18.63 -0.80
CA THR A 41 0.91 -18.77 -0.25
C THR A 41 0.88 -19.83 0.85
N PRO A 42 1.16 -21.12 0.56
CA PRO A 42 0.97 -22.21 1.53
C PRO A 42 1.78 -22.05 2.82
N LEU A 43 2.80 -21.19 2.80
CA LEU A 43 3.72 -20.93 3.90
C LEU A 43 3.38 -19.65 4.69
N LYS A 44 2.31 -18.92 4.35
CA LYS A 44 1.89 -17.68 5.05
C LYS A 44 0.39 -17.71 5.38
N ASN A 45 0.04 -17.53 6.65
CA ASN A 45 -1.35 -17.44 7.14
C ASN A 45 -1.92 -16.03 6.94
N ARG A 46 -2.09 -15.58 5.70
CA ARG A 46 -2.71 -14.29 5.37
C ARG A 46 -3.58 -14.42 4.13
N GLU A 47 -4.75 -13.80 4.17
CA GLU A 47 -5.59 -13.62 2.99
C GLU A 47 -4.89 -12.67 2.00
N LEU A 48 -4.79 -13.11 0.75
CA LEU A 48 -4.27 -12.29 -0.33
C LEU A 48 -5.36 -11.33 -0.82
N THR A 49 -4.95 -10.19 -1.37
CA THR A 49 -5.86 -9.37 -2.18
C THR A 49 -6.43 -10.20 -3.31
N LEU A 50 -7.69 -9.94 -3.68
CA LEU A 50 -8.40 -10.61 -4.77
C LEU A 50 -7.52 -10.74 -6.01
N ASP A 51 -7.59 -11.90 -6.65
CA ASP A 51 -6.79 -12.24 -7.83
C ASP A 51 -6.91 -11.20 -8.93
N GLN A 52 -8.13 -10.69 -9.16
CA GLN A 52 -8.42 -9.66 -10.16
C GLN A 52 -7.66 -8.35 -9.90
N GLU A 53 -7.55 -7.93 -8.64
CA GLU A 53 -6.82 -6.72 -8.26
C GLU A 53 -5.31 -6.90 -8.46
N ARG A 54 -4.80 -8.08 -8.10
CA ARG A 54 -3.37 -8.41 -8.29
C ARG A 54 -3.03 -8.50 -9.78
N LEU A 55 -3.87 -9.14 -10.58
CA LEU A 55 -3.75 -9.20 -12.04
C LEU A 55 -3.77 -7.81 -12.65
N ALA A 56 -4.72 -6.95 -12.27
CA ALA A 56 -4.79 -5.58 -12.76
C ALA A 56 -3.51 -4.79 -12.45
N MET A 57 -2.93 -4.95 -11.25
CA MET A 57 -1.65 -4.32 -10.92
C MET A 57 -0.47 -4.88 -11.72
N ILE A 58 -0.44 -6.19 -11.99
CA ILE A 58 0.57 -6.81 -12.86
C ILE A 58 0.41 -6.31 -14.31
N ASP A 59 -0.82 -6.19 -14.80
CA ASP A 59 -1.13 -5.74 -16.17
C ASP A 59 -0.57 -4.33 -16.44
N LEU A 60 -0.65 -3.43 -15.45
CA LEU A 60 -0.05 -2.10 -15.53
C LEU A 60 1.48 -2.11 -15.70
N VAL A 61 2.14 -3.20 -15.29
CA VAL A 61 3.58 -3.39 -15.46
C VAL A 61 3.89 -4.04 -16.80
N VAL A 62 3.21 -5.12 -17.17
CA VAL A 62 3.51 -5.87 -18.41
C VAL A 62 3.22 -5.05 -19.66
N GLN A 63 2.25 -4.13 -19.63
CA GLN A 63 1.96 -3.24 -20.76
C GLN A 63 3.12 -2.31 -21.14
N LYS A 64 4.15 -2.18 -20.27
CA LYS A 64 5.31 -1.31 -20.52
C LYS A 64 6.41 -1.97 -21.32
N ASP A 65 6.42 -3.30 -21.43
CA ASP A 65 7.41 -4.06 -22.21
C ASP A 65 6.73 -5.26 -22.85
N SER A 66 6.75 -5.34 -24.18
CA SER A 66 6.07 -6.42 -24.93
C SER A 66 6.60 -7.82 -24.62
N ARG A 67 7.79 -7.94 -24.02
CA ARG A 67 8.42 -9.20 -23.59
C ARG A 67 7.92 -9.65 -22.21
N PHE A 68 7.22 -8.79 -21.49
CA PHE A 68 6.56 -9.15 -20.24
C PHE A 68 5.16 -9.69 -20.52
N LYS A 69 4.83 -10.84 -19.93
CA LYS A 69 3.53 -11.49 -20.03
C LYS A 69 3.00 -11.86 -18.65
N VAL A 70 1.69 -12.04 -18.56
CA VAL A 70 1.04 -12.65 -17.39
C VAL A 70 0.75 -14.11 -17.68
N CYS A 71 1.04 -14.98 -16.72
CA CYS A 71 0.68 -16.39 -16.79
C CYS A 71 -0.24 -16.75 -15.60
N THR A 72 -1.52 -16.94 -15.89
CA THR A 72 -2.59 -17.22 -14.91
C THR A 72 -2.67 -18.68 -14.48
N LEU A 73 -1.73 -19.53 -14.91
CA LEU A 73 -1.79 -20.97 -14.75
C LEU A 73 -2.00 -21.43 -13.29
N GLU A 74 -1.39 -20.74 -12.33
CA GLU A 74 -1.59 -21.05 -10.90
C GLU A 74 -2.90 -20.54 -10.32
N LEU A 75 -3.50 -19.49 -10.91
CA LEU A 75 -4.80 -18.97 -10.49
C LEU A 75 -5.96 -19.84 -10.98
N GLU A 76 -5.80 -20.47 -12.13
CA GLU A 76 -6.82 -21.34 -12.75
C GLU A 76 -6.91 -22.72 -12.09
N ARG A 77 -5.94 -23.09 -11.26
CA ARG A 77 -5.89 -24.39 -10.59
C ARG A 77 -6.54 -24.34 -9.22
N ALA A 78 -7.37 -25.34 -8.94
CA ALA A 78 -7.90 -25.56 -7.59
C ALA A 78 -6.80 -26.12 -6.66
N GLY A 79 -6.77 -25.64 -5.42
CA GLY A 79 -5.88 -26.14 -4.37
C GLY A 79 -4.54 -25.39 -4.25
N LYS A 80 -3.58 -26.00 -3.55
CA LYS A 80 -2.24 -25.40 -3.34
C LYS A 80 -1.43 -25.44 -4.63
N SER A 81 -0.78 -24.32 -4.96
CA SER A 81 0.13 -24.24 -6.10
C SER A 81 1.52 -24.75 -5.73
N TYR A 82 1.81 -26.01 -6.11
CA TYR A 82 3.17 -26.54 -6.08
C TYR A 82 3.87 -26.29 -7.42
N THR A 83 5.06 -25.67 -7.38
CA THR A 83 5.87 -25.40 -8.57
C THR A 83 6.13 -26.64 -9.43
N TYR A 84 6.24 -27.83 -8.81
CA TYR A 84 6.44 -29.07 -9.55
C TYR A 84 5.29 -29.36 -10.53
N ASP A 85 4.06 -29.24 -10.05
CA ASP A 85 2.88 -29.46 -10.89
C ASP A 85 2.75 -28.34 -11.94
N THR A 86 3.08 -27.11 -11.57
CA THR A 86 3.07 -25.95 -12.47
C THR A 86 4.07 -26.15 -13.63
N LEU A 87 5.31 -26.51 -13.33
CA LEU A 87 6.33 -26.80 -14.35
C LEU A 87 5.95 -27.99 -15.21
N LYS A 88 5.42 -29.07 -14.63
CA LYS A 88 4.93 -30.21 -15.41
C LYS A 88 3.90 -29.75 -16.44
N LYS A 89 2.92 -28.94 -16.03
CA LYS A 89 1.89 -28.42 -16.93
C LYS A 89 2.46 -27.44 -17.97
N LEU A 90 3.42 -26.59 -17.61
CA LEU A 90 4.10 -25.70 -18.54
C LEU A 90 4.84 -26.48 -19.63
N ILE A 91 5.61 -27.49 -19.26
CA ILE A 91 6.37 -28.34 -20.21
C ILE A 91 5.41 -29.14 -21.10
N GLU A 92 4.32 -29.67 -20.55
CA GLU A 92 3.28 -30.34 -21.36
C GLU A 92 2.61 -29.40 -22.36
N THR A 93 2.40 -28.13 -21.98
CA THR A 93 1.70 -27.14 -22.82
C THR A 93 2.64 -26.51 -23.85
N TYR A 94 3.92 -26.34 -23.50
CA TYR A 94 4.94 -25.70 -24.31
C TYR A 94 6.23 -26.55 -24.37
N PRO A 95 6.20 -27.70 -25.05
CA PRO A 95 7.30 -28.66 -25.04
C PRO A 95 8.60 -28.13 -25.70
N GLU A 96 8.47 -27.17 -26.61
CA GLU A 96 9.60 -26.52 -27.31
C GLU A 96 10.17 -25.31 -26.55
N HIS A 97 9.65 -25.02 -25.35
CA HIS A 97 10.13 -23.91 -24.53
C HIS A 97 11.12 -24.39 -23.48
N GLU A 98 12.12 -23.55 -23.24
CA GLU A 98 13.08 -23.72 -22.15
C GLU A 98 12.70 -22.77 -21.02
N PHE A 99 12.49 -23.29 -19.81
CA PHE A 99 12.01 -22.51 -18.68
C PHE A 99 13.13 -22.17 -17.68
N TYR A 100 13.17 -20.90 -17.29
CA TYR A 100 14.05 -20.36 -16.25
C TYR A 100 13.20 -19.96 -15.06
N TRP A 101 13.31 -20.65 -13.93
CA TRP A 101 12.53 -20.35 -12.73
C TRP A 101 13.29 -19.38 -11.83
N ILE A 102 12.77 -18.15 -11.71
CA ILE A 102 13.45 -17.05 -11.03
C ILE A 102 13.01 -17.00 -9.57
N ILE A 103 13.99 -17.03 -8.65
CA ILE A 103 13.78 -16.97 -7.20
C ILE A 103 14.68 -15.92 -6.56
N GLY A 104 14.32 -15.47 -5.34
CA GLY A 104 15.17 -14.62 -4.49
C GLY A 104 15.85 -15.43 -3.38
N ASN A 105 16.75 -14.79 -2.62
CA ASN A 105 17.46 -15.43 -1.50
C ASN A 105 16.52 -16.11 -0.49
N ASP A 106 15.38 -15.49 -0.18
CA ASP A 106 14.40 -16.01 0.78
C ASP A 106 13.78 -17.34 0.31
N GLN A 107 13.63 -17.53 -0.99
CA GLN A 107 13.13 -18.78 -1.57
C GLN A 107 14.25 -19.82 -1.70
N LEU A 108 15.48 -19.38 -2.01
CA LEU A 108 16.65 -20.25 -2.08
C LEU A 108 16.93 -20.93 -0.73
N GLU A 109 16.89 -20.18 0.38
CA GLU A 109 17.11 -20.68 1.74
C GLU A 109 16.13 -21.78 2.17
N GLN A 110 14.96 -21.86 1.53
CA GLN A 110 13.94 -22.86 1.83
C GLN A 110 13.69 -23.83 0.67
N PHE A 111 14.54 -23.83 -0.35
CA PHE A 111 14.33 -24.61 -1.57
C PHE A 111 14.29 -26.13 -1.30
N ASP A 112 15.09 -26.64 -0.35
CA ASP A 112 15.06 -28.04 0.10
C ASP A 112 13.66 -28.49 0.58
N LYS A 113 12.80 -27.55 1.00
CA LYS A 113 11.44 -27.83 1.49
C LYS A 113 10.40 -27.84 0.37
N TRP A 114 10.78 -27.51 -0.86
CA TRP A 114 9.85 -27.49 -2.00
C TRP A 114 9.47 -28.91 -2.41
N TYR A 115 8.21 -29.10 -2.77
CA TYR A 115 7.68 -30.39 -3.20
C TYR A 115 8.42 -30.89 -4.44
N HIS A 116 9.11 -32.03 -4.32
CA HIS A 116 10.02 -32.61 -5.33
C HIS A 116 11.19 -31.70 -5.77
N ALA A 117 11.85 -30.99 -4.84
CA ALA A 117 13.02 -30.14 -5.12
C ALA A 117 14.09 -30.76 -6.04
N GLU A 118 14.47 -32.03 -5.81
CA GLU A 118 15.43 -32.75 -6.66
C GLU A 118 14.98 -32.96 -8.11
N LYS A 119 13.67 -33.04 -8.35
CA LYS A 119 13.11 -33.15 -9.71
C LYS A 119 12.98 -31.80 -10.36
N LEU A 120 12.65 -30.76 -9.60
CA LEU A 120 12.48 -29.39 -10.10
C LEU A 120 13.70 -28.92 -10.88
N VAL A 121 14.90 -29.05 -10.31
CA VAL A 121 16.15 -28.62 -10.96
C VAL A 121 16.53 -29.44 -12.19
N LYS A 122 15.87 -30.58 -12.43
CA LYS A 122 16.01 -31.36 -13.67
C LYS A 122 14.96 -31.00 -14.73
N MET A 123 13.91 -30.29 -14.34
CA MET A 123 12.79 -29.91 -15.21
C MET A 123 12.95 -28.51 -15.79
N ALA A 124 13.69 -27.61 -15.12
CA ALA A 124 13.88 -26.23 -15.53
C ALA A 124 15.20 -25.68 -14.96
N HIS A 125 15.69 -24.57 -15.53
CA HIS A 125 16.85 -23.86 -15.03
C HIS A 125 16.45 -22.97 -13.86
N PHE A 126 16.90 -23.27 -12.64
CA PHE A 126 16.63 -22.42 -11.49
C PHE A 126 17.69 -21.32 -11.38
N VAL A 127 17.23 -20.09 -11.21
CA VAL A 127 18.08 -18.91 -11.09
C VAL A 127 17.70 -18.11 -9.85
N CYS A 128 18.66 -17.94 -8.94
CA CYS A 128 18.51 -17.08 -7.78
C CYS A 128 19.13 -15.72 -8.05
N PHE A 129 18.32 -14.65 -7.95
CA PHE A 129 18.84 -13.29 -7.90
C PHE A 129 19.10 -12.88 -6.46
N ASP A 130 20.39 -12.68 -6.17
CA ASP A 130 20.86 -12.23 -4.88
C ASP A 130 20.57 -10.73 -4.68
N ARG A 131 19.69 -10.45 -3.71
CA ARG A 131 19.29 -9.09 -3.29
C ARG A 131 20.18 -8.53 -2.17
N ASN A 132 20.95 -9.39 -1.49
CA ASN A 132 21.68 -9.09 -0.26
C ASN A 132 23.21 -9.01 -0.48
N GLY A 133 23.70 -9.32 -1.68
CA GLY A 133 25.13 -9.28 -2.02
C GLY A 133 25.95 -10.40 -1.37
N LYS A 134 25.28 -11.46 -0.90
CA LYS A 134 25.90 -12.71 -0.46
C LYS A 134 25.29 -13.85 -1.26
N LEU A 135 26.06 -14.39 -2.20
CA LEU A 135 25.71 -15.61 -2.91
C LEU A 135 25.61 -16.74 -1.87
N ALA A 136 24.41 -17.27 -1.68
CA ALA A 136 24.19 -18.41 -0.80
C ALA A 136 24.56 -19.68 -1.56
N ASP A 137 25.28 -20.59 -0.90
CA ASP A 137 25.51 -21.93 -1.44
C ASP A 137 24.19 -22.71 -1.46
N SER A 138 23.93 -23.39 -2.58
CA SER A 138 22.83 -24.34 -2.71
C SER A 138 23.38 -25.74 -2.90
N LYS A 139 22.73 -26.73 -2.26
CA LYS A 139 22.98 -28.14 -2.54
C LYS A 139 22.52 -28.53 -3.96
N TYR A 140 21.62 -27.76 -4.55
CA TYR A 140 21.06 -28.01 -5.87
C TYR A 140 21.76 -27.17 -6.94
N ASP A 141 21.63 -27.61 -8.19
CA ASP A 141 22.10 -26.88 -9.36
C ASP A 141 21.21 -25.65 -9.62
N ILE A 142 21.49 -24.56 -8.90
CA ILE A 142 20.79 -23.28 -8.97
C ILE A 142 21.81 -22.19 -9.29
N MET A 143 21.64 -21.55 -10.45
CA MET A 143 22.50 -20.45 -10.87
C MET A 143 22.25 -19.23 -9.98
N CYS A 144 23.26 -18.75 -9.28
CA CYS A 144 23.14 -17.55 -8.45
C CYS A 144 23.77 -16.35 -9.16
N MET A 145 23.00 -15.27 -9.30
CA MET A 145 23.41 -14.04 -9.98
C MET A 145 23.17 -12.84 -9.09
N THR A 146 24.08 -11.89 -9.10
CA THR A 146 23.90 -10.61 -8.39
C THR A 146 23.01 -9.66 -9.20
N MET A 147 22.15 -8.90 -8.52
CA MET A 147 21.39 -7.80 -9.11
C MET A 147 21.53 -6.53 -8.26
N PRO A 148 21.34 -5.32 -8.83
CA PRO A 148 21.24 -4.11 -8.03
C PRO A 148 20.18 -4.26 -6.94
N SER A 149 20.55 -3.98 -5.68
CA SER A 149 19.65 -4.16 -4.55
C SER A 149 18.48 -3.17 -4.64
N VAL A 150 17.26 -3.70 -4.53
CA VAL A 150 16.02 -2.91 -4.43
C VAL A 150 15.41 -3.24 -3.07
N PRO A 151 15.66 -2.43 -2.03
CA PRO A 151 15.31 -2.75 -0.64
C PRO A 151 13.82 -2.50 -0.38
N VAL A 152 12.98 -3.39 -0.92
CA VAL A 152 11.53 -3.34 -0.80
C VAL A 152 10.94 -4.75 -0.71
N SER A 153 9.89 -4.87 0.09
CA SER A 153 8.99 -6.01 0.10
C SER A 153 7.53 -5.56 -0.05
N SER A 154 6.67 -6.41 -0.60
CA SER A 154 5.23 -6.16 -0.61
C SER A 154 4.66 -5.96 0.80
N SER A 155 5.25 -6.60 1.82
CA SER A 155 4.82 -6.42 3.21
C SER A 155 5.07 -5.00 3.72
N GLU A 156 6.23 -4.41 3.42
CA GLU A 156 6.50 -3.01 3.76
C GLU A 156 5.54 -2.07 3.02
N ILE A 157 5.30 -2.32 1.73
CA ILE A 157 4.36 -1.53 0.92
C ILE A 157 2.95 -1.57 1.52
N ARG A 158 2.44 -2.73 1.93
CA ARG A 158 1.13 -2.84 2.56
C ARG A 158 1.05 -2.12 3.91
N MET A 159 2.18 -1.90 4.58
CA MET A 159 2.26 -1.05 5.76
C MET A 159 2.48 0.43 5.40
N GLY A 160 2.35 0.83 4.14
CA GLY A 160 2.57 2.22 3.70
C GLY A 160 4.02 2.68 3.75
N ASN A 161 4.98 1.75 3.77
CA ASN A 161 6.41 2.03 3.69
C ASN A 161 6.93 1.77 2.28
N LYS A 162 8.02 2.44 1.88
CA LYS A 162 8.70 2.18 0.61
C LYS A 162 7.79 2.33 -0.63
N LEU A 163 6.73 3.16 -0.54
CA LEU A 163 5.78 3.37 -1.64
C LEU A 163 6.44 3.96 -2.89
N ASN A 164 7.57 4.65 -2.74
CA ASN A 164 8.41 5.12 -3.83
C ASN A 164 9.01 3.98 -4.70
N TYR A 165 8.95 2.73 -4.25
CA TYR A 165 9.32 1.54 -5.01
C TYR A 165 8.15 0.90 -5.76
N LEU A 166 6.97 1.52 -5.76
CA LEU A 166 5.88 1.14 -6.66
C LEU A 166 5.97 1.91 -7.97
N PRO A 167 5.66 1.27 -9.12
CA PRO A 167 5.34 2.01 -10.32
C PRO A 167 4.18 2.98 -10.05
N LYS A 168 4.26 4.22 -10.56
CA LYS A 168 3.24 5.26 -10.33
C LYS A 168 1.82 4.80 -10.63
N GLU A 169 1.63 4.05 -11.72
CA GLU A 169 0.31 3.53 -12.11
C GLU A 169 -0.22 2.48 -11.11
N VAL A 170 0.65 1.63 -10.56
CA VAL A 170 0.26 0.67 -9.53
C VAL A 170 -0.14 1.39 -8.25
N LEU A 171 0.61 2.42 -7.84
CA LEU A 171 0.26 3.23 -6.67
C LEU A 171 -1.07 3.97 -6.86
N ARG A 172 -1.32 4.55 -8.04
CA ARG A 172 -2.61 5.16 -8.38
C ARG A 172 -3.75 4.15 -8.33
N TYR A 173 -3.53 2.93 -8.84
CA TYR A 173 -4.51 1.86 -8.80
C TYR A 173 -4.85 1.47 -7.35
N ILE A 174 -3.85 1.38 -6.48
CA ILE A 174 -4.01 1.12 -5.05
C ILE A 174 -4.90 2.19 -4.40
N TYR A 175 -4.64 3.48 -4.64
CA TYR A 175 -5.45 4.55 -4.08
C TYR A 175 -6.88 4.56 -4.64
N ARG A 176 -7.03 4.48 -5.97
CA ARG A 176 -8.34 4.47 -6.63
C ARG A 176 -9.26 3.36 -6.10
N ASN A 177 -8.70 2.18 -5.84
CA ASN A 177 -9.45 1.01 -5.36
C ASN A 177 -9.37 0.82 -3.83
N ARG A 178 -8.78 1.79 -3.11
CA ARG A 178 -8.61 1.77 -1.64
C ARG A 178 -7.95 0.47 -1.11
N LEU A 179 -7.02 -0.09 -1.88
CA LEU A 179 -6.27 -1.28 -1.48
C LEU A 179 -5.25 -0.90 -0.41
N TYR A 180 -5.11 -1.71 0.64
CA TYR A 180 -4.12 -1.54 1.73
C TYR A 180 -4.16 -0.23 2.53
N VAL A 181 -4.92 0.79 2.13
CA VAL A 181 -4.87 2.13 2.74
C VAL A 181 -5.32 2.15 4.20
N LYS A 182 -6.13 1.17 4.60
CA LYS A 182 -6.46 0.94 6.01
C LYS A 182 -5.25 0.43 6.80
N ASP A 183 -4.45 -0.46 6.23
CA ASP A 183 -3.22 -0.98 6.84
C ASP A 183 -2.13 0.10 6.92
N PHE A 184 -2.10 1.02 5.95
CA PHE A 184 -1.24 2.20 5.98
C PHE A 184 -1.48 3.00 7.25
N VAL A 185 -2.74 3.23 7.61
CA VAL A 185 -3.11 3.97 8.81
C VAL A 185 -2.98 3.13 10.09
N ALA A 186 -3.42 1.87 10.06
CA ALA A 186 -3.36 0.97 11.22
C ALA A 186 -1.93 0.77 11.74
N SER A 187 -0.94 0.79 10.85
CA SER A 187 0.47 0.62 11.22
C SER A 187 1.12 1.85 11.88
N ARG A 188 0.42 2.98 12.00
CA ARG A 188 0.92 4.20 12.70
C ARG A 188 0.10 4.57 13.92
N LEU A 189 -1.06 3.96 14.11
CA LEU A 189 -2.04 4.35 15.12
C LEU A 189 -2.30 3.23 16.11
N THR A 190 -2.71 3.61 17.33
CA THR A 190 -3.28 2.64 18.28
C THR A 190 -4.61 2.11 17.74
N GLU A 191 -5.03 0.92 18.20
CA GLU A 191 -6.30 0.31 17.75
C GLU A 191 -7.50 1.26 17.94
N LYS A 192 -7.57 1.95 19.09
CA LYS A 192 -8.63 2.93 19.38
C LYS A 192 -8.63 4.08 18.36
N ARG A 193 -7.45 4.61 18.03
CA ARG A 193 -7.29 5.75 17.13
C ARG A 193 -7.48 5.35 15.66
N TYR A 194 -7.11 4.13 15.31
CA TYR A 194 -7.41 3.54 14.00
C TYR A 194 -8.93 3.42 13.80
N LYS A 195 -9.68 2.87 14.77
CA LYS A 195 -11.16 2.82 14.72
C LYS A 195 -11.79 4.21 14.60
N HIS A 196 -11.25 5.18 15.33
CA HIS A 196 -11.64 6.59 15.20
C HIS A 196 -11.41 7.11 13.77
N SER A 197 -10.23 6.89 13.19
CA SER A 197 -9.92 7.33 11.82
C SER A 197 -10.84 6.69 10.77
N LEU A 198 -11.18 5.41 10.93
CA LEU A 198 -12.17 4.75 10.06
C LEU A 198 -13.56 5.38 10.16
N SER A 199 -13.98 5.75 11.37
CA SER A 199 -15.28 6.37 11.61
C SER A 199 -15.34 7.79 11.05
N VAL A 200 -14.29 8.59 11.30
CA VAL A 200 -14.13 9.95 10.74
C VAL A 200 -14.11 9.90 9.21
N ALA A 201 -13.42 8.94 8.60
CA ALA A 201 -13.44 8.73 7.15
C ALA A 201 -14.86 8.51 6.61
N LYS A 202 -15.65 7.67 7.29
CA LYS A 202 -17.04 7.40 6.90
C LYS A 202 -17.92 8.66 7.01
N LEU A 203 -17.79 9.42 8.11
CA LEU A 203 -18.52 10.68 8.27
C LEU A 203 -18.12 11.72 7.22
N CYS A 204 -16.82 11.81 6.89
CA CYS A 204 -16.36 12.69 5.81
C CYS A 204 -16.96 12.31 4.46
N GLU A 205 -17.03 11.01 4.13
CA GLU A 205 -17.72 10.53 2.92
C GLU A 205 -19.20 10.90 2.91
N GLU A 206 -19.88 10.75 4.04
CA GLU A 206 -21.30 11.08 4.19
C GLU A 206 -21.54 12.59 4.00
N PHE A 207 -20.76 13.43 4.67
CA PHE A 207 -20.83 14.88 4.50
C PHE A 207 -20.52 15.29 3.07
N ALA A 208 -19.50 14.71 2.43
CA ALA A 208 -19.15 15.01 1.05
C ALA A 208 -20.28 14.66 0.09
N LEU A 209 -20.85 13.45 0.21
CA LEU A 209 -21.97 13.00 -0.63
C LEU A 209 -23.16 13.95 -0.52
N ASN A 210 -23.58 14.29 0.70
CA ASN A 210 -24.79 15.07 0.92
C ASN A 210 -24.62 16.56 0.58
N ASN A 211 -23.38 17.05 0.55
CA ASN A 211 -23.06 18.43 0.17
C ASN A 211 -22.56 18.57 -1.29
N GLY A 212 -22.57 17.49 -2.08
CA GLY A 212 -22.22 17.54 -3.51
C GLY A 212 -20.72 17.58 -3.82
N TYR A 213 -19.88 17.00 -2.96
CA TYR A 213 -18.42 16.92 -3.09
C TYR A 213 -17.95 15.49 -3.37
N ASP A 214 -16.70 15.36 -3.87
CA ASP A 214 -16.08 14.06 -4.12
C ASP A 214 -15.86 13.28 -2.82
N MET A 215 -16.57 12.16 -2.68
CA MET A 215 -16.49 11.27 -1.51
C MET A 215 -15.11 10.62 -1.36
N HIS A 216 -14.41 10.36 -2.46
CA HIS A 216 -13.13 9.69 -2.43
C HIS A 216 -12.05 10.58 -1.81
N ILE A 217 -12.01 11.87 -2.16
CA ILE A 217 -11.14 12.86 -1.52
C ILE A 217 -11.45 12.95 -0.02
N ALA A 218 -12.73 13.08 0.34
CA ALA A 218 -13.16 13.18 1.74
C ALA A 218 -12.79 11.94 2.58
N TYR A 219 -12.92 10.74 2.00
CA TYR A 219 -12.50 9.50 2.63
C TYR A 219 -11.03 9.53 3.03
N TYR A 220 -10.14 9.92 2.10
CA TYR A 220 -8.70 9.96 2.37
C TYR A 220 -8.34 10.99 3.42
N ILE A 221 -8.97 12.16 3.38
CA ILE A 221 -8.80 13.18 4.41
C ILE A 221 -9.16 12.63 5.78
N GLY A 222 -10.38 12.08 5.93
CA GLY A 222 -10.83 11.54 7.22
C GLY A 222 -10.02 10.32 7.68
N LEU A 223 -9.53 9.49 6.76
CA LEU A 223 -8.72 8.33 7.10
C LEU A 223 -7.31 8.72 7.58
N PHE A 224 -6.70 9.75 6.99
CA PHE A 224 -5.32 10.16 7.26
C PHE A 224 -5.19 11.35 8.24
N HIS A 225 -6.28 12.00 8.66
CA HIS A 225 -6.22 13.21 9.48
C HIS A 225 -5.34 13.08 10.73
N ASP A 226 -5.42 11.93 11.41
CA ASP A 226 -4.71 11.64 12.66
C ASP A 226 -3.39 10.87 12.43
N ILE A 227 -2.89 10.74 11.19
CA ILE A 227 -1.78 9.82 10.84
C ILE A 227 -0.49 10.06 11.62
N ALA A 228 -0.24 11.31 12.05
CA ALA A 228 0.92 11.70 12.84
C ALA A 228 0.65 11.72 14.34
N LYS A 229 -0.55 11.33 14.83
CA LYS A 229 -0.98 11.53 16.23
C LYS A 229 -0.03 10.98 17.28
N TYR A 230 0.61 9.86 16.98
CA TYR A 230 1.54 9.16 17.88
C TYR A 230 3.00 9.23 17.43
N MET A 231 3.33 10.12 16.49
CA MET A 231 4.72 10.36 16.12
C MET A 231 5.50 10.88 17.33
N PRO A 232 6.71 10.35 17.62
CA PRO A 232 7.55 10.86 18.70
C PRO A 232 7.82 12.37 18.57
N LYS A 233 7.88 13.08 19.70
CA LYS A 233 8.04 14.54 19.70
C LYS A 233 9.32 14.98 19.00
N ASP A 234 10.42 14.28 19.20
CA ASP A 234 11.71 14.57 18.57
C ASP A 234 11.67 14.40 17.04
N GLU A 235 10.87 13.46 16.54
CA GLU A 235 10.58 13.35 15.11
C GLU A 235 9.66 14.48 14.64
N MET A 236 8.58 14.80 15.36
CA MET A 236 7.70 15.93 15.01
C MET A 236 8.46 17.26 14.95
N VAL A 237 9.43 17.50 15.85
CA VAL A 237 10.25 18.72 15.84
C VAL A 237 11.03 18.85 14.52
N LYS A 238 11.57 17.75 13.98
CA LYS A 238 12.28 17.76 12.69
C LYS A 238 11.33 18.14 11.55
N TRP A 239 10.12 17.58 11.55
CA TRP A 239 9.09 17.94 10.58
C TRP A 239 8.67 19.41 10.70
N MET A 240 8.28 19.86 11.90
CA MET A 240 7.83 21.23 12.15
C MET A 240 8.86 22.27 11.71
N ASN A 241 10.14 22.07 12.06
CA ASN A 241 11.24 22.95 11.63
C ASN A 241 11.36 23.03 10.10
N SER A 242 11.02 21.95 9.38
CA SER A 242 11.13 21.88 7.92
C SER A 242 9.91 22.44 7.20
N ILE A 243 8.70 22.28 7.75
CA ILE A 243 7.44 22.55 7.02
C ILE A 243 6.73 23.83 7.46
N CYS A 244 6.79 24.18 8.75
CA CYS A 244 6.12 25.36 9.31
C CYS A 244 6.77 25.80 10.65
N PRO A 245 8.04 26.25 10.62
CA PRO A 245 8.76 26.68 11.83
C PRO A 245 8.05 27.83 12.58
N GLU A 246 7.25 28.63 11.88
CA GLU A 246 6.40 29.69 12.44
C GLU A 246 5.32 29.15 13.39
N ASN A 247 4.94 27.88 13.29
CA ASN A 247 3.89 27.26 14.11
C ASN A 247 4.45 26.53 15.35
N MET A 248 5.74 26.67 15.65
CA MET A 248 6.38 26.01 16.79
C MET A 248 5.82 26.43 18.16
N GLU A 249 5.15 27.57 18.25
CA GLU A 249 4.53 28.06 19.48
C GLU A 249 3.24 27.30 19.85
N TYR A 250 2.60 26.63 18.89
CA TYR A 250 1.42 25.83 19.18
C TYR A 250 1.76 24.66 20.12
N PRO A 251 0.81 24.21 20.97
CA PRO A 251 0.99 23.01 21.76
C PRO A 251 1.30 21.80 20.88
N VAL A 252 2.17 20.89 21.34
CA VAL A 252 2.56 19.66 20.61
C VAL A 252 1.35 18.84 20.16
N ALA A 253 0.28 18.84 20.95
CA ALA A 253 -0.97 18.17 20.62
C ALA A 253 -1.63 18.67 19.32
N VAL A 254 -1.29 19.86 18.82
CA VAL A 254 -1.78 20.44 17.56
C VAL A 254 -0.91 20.05 16.37
N TRP A 255 0.39 19.82 16.58
CA TRP A 255 1.37 19.62 15.50
C TRP A 255 1.04 18.44 14.58
N HIS A 256 0.34 17.41 15.08
CA HIS A 256 -0.09 16.28 14.24
C HIS A 256 -0.95 16.67 13.03
N GLY A 257 -1.68 17.79 13.06
CA GLY A 257 -2.38 18.30 11.87
C GLY A 257 -1.40 18.75 10.78
N PHE A 258 -0.45 19.61 11.16
CA PHE A 258 0.57 20.14 10.25
C PHE A 258 1.50 19.03 9.72
N VAL A 259 2.04 18.24 10.65
CA VAL A 259 2.94 17.12 10.32
C VAL A 259 2.17 16.03 9.58
N GLY A 260 0.92 15.75 9.94
CA GLY A 260 0.08 14.76 9.26
C GLY A 260 -0.15 15.11 7.79
N ALA A 261 -0.36 16.39 7.46
CA ALA A 261 -0.51 16.84 6.09
C ALA A 261 0.77 16.59 5.26
N ALA A 262 1.94 16.96 5.82
CA ALA A 262 3.23 16.71 5.18
C ALA A 262 3.55 15.22 5.04
N VAL A 263 3.31 14.41 6.07
CA VAL A 263 3.51 12.95 6.03
C VAL A 263 2.60 12.32 4.96
N THR A 264 1.34 12.76 4.87
CA THR A 264 0.40 12.28 3.85
C THR A 264 0.89 12.56 2.44
N LYS A 265 1.46 13.74 2.21
CA LYS A 265 2.07 14.11 0.93
C LYS A 265 3.38 13.38 0.65
N ASP A 266 4.34 13.43 1.56
CA ASP A 266 5.73 13.07 1.26
C ASP A 266 6.05 11.59 1.50
N ILE A 267 5.36 10.96 2.46
CA ILE A 267 5.56 9.53 2.78
C ILE A 267 4.53 8.67 2.07
N PHE A 268 3.26 9.10 2.10
CA PHE A 268 2.17 8.39 1.42
C PHE A 268 1.96 8.84 -0.02
N LEU A 269 2.69 9.84 -0.53
CA LEU A 269 2.63 10.24 -1.93
C LEU A 269 1.21 10.64 -2.39
N ILE A 270 0.37 11.10 -1.46
CA ILE A 270 -0.95 11.69 -1.73
C ILE A 270 -0.73 13.21 -1.87
N ASP A 271 -0.21 13.61 -3.04
CA ASP A 271 0.08 15.01 -3.36
C ASP A 271 -1.15 15.71 -3.96
N ASP A 272 -2.12 15.99 -3.10
CA ASP A 272 -3.34 16.72 -3.43
C ASP A 272 -3.47 17.95 -2.49
N PRO A 273 -3.52 19.18 -3.03
CA PRO A 273 -3.62 20.40 -2.22
C PRO A 273 -4.86 20.46 -1.31
N ILE A 274 -5.99 19.88 -1.74
CA ILE A 274 -7.22 19.82 -0.95
C ILE A 274 -7.01 18.90 0.24
N VAL A 275 -6.43 17.72 0.01
CA VAL A 275 -6.11 16.75 1.08
C VAL A 275 -5.14 17.36 2.07
N TYR A 276 -4.07 17.99 1.58
CA TYR A 276 -3.07 18.66 2.41
C TYR A 276 -3.70 19.75 3.28
N ASN A 277 -4.45 20.68 2.67
CA ASN A 277 -5.12 21.77 3.39
C ASN A 277 -6.08 21.24 4.46
N ALA A 278 -6.92 20.26 4.12
CA ALA A 278 -7.89 19.73 5.06
C ALA A 278 -7.23 19.07 6.27
N ILE A 279 -6.22 18.22 6.08
CA ILE A 279 -5.47 17.61 7.19
C ILE A 279 -4.69 18.67 7.98
N TYR A 280 -4.09 19.66 7.32
CA TYR A 280 -3.33 20.70 8.01
C TYR A 280 -4.20 21.50 8.99
N HIS A 281 -5.43 21.82 8.59
CA HIS A 281 -6.33 22.68 9.35
C HIS A 281 -7.34 21.93 10.25
N HIS A 282 -7.40 20.59 10.20
CA HIS A 282 -8.45 19.81 10.88
C HIS A 282 -8.45 19.95 12.40
N VAL A 283 -7.32 20.29 13.03
CA VAL A 283 -7.25 20.44 14.49
C VAL A 283 -7.85 21.76 14.95
N LEU A 284 -7.53 22.84 14.23
CA LEU A 284 -7.82 24.21 14.62
C LEU A 284 -9.12 24.74 14.00
N GLY A 285 -9.58 24.16 12.90
CA GLY A 285 -10.78 24.62 12.19
C GLY A 285 -10.61 26.03 11.63
N THR A 286 -9.46 26.32 11.03
CA THR A 286 -9.11 27.67 10.54
C THR A 286 -9.28 27.85 9.03
N SER A 287 -9.53 26.77 8.27
CA SER A 287 -9.75 26.84 6.83
C SER A 287 -11.24 26.99 6.50
N GLN A 288 -11.55 27.77 5.46
CA GLN A 288 -12.89 27.93 4.89
C GLN A 288 -13.16 26.96 3.73
N ASP A 289 -12.20 26.07 3.43
CA ASP A 289 -12.38 25.01 2.44
C ASP A 289 -13.40 23.96 2.93
N PRO A 290 -14.38 23.55 2.11
CA PRO A 290 -15.41 22.60 2.52
C PRO A 290 -14.86 21.26 3.02
N TYR A 291 -13.79 20.73 2.44
CA TYR A 291 -13.23 19.46 2.92
C TYR A 291 -12.53 19.61 4.27
N ALA A 292 -11.86 20.74 4.50
CA ALA A 292 -11.31 21.07 5.82
C ALA A 292 -12.42 21.21 6.88
N MET A 293 -13.55 21.81 6.52
CA MET A 293 -14.74 21.88 7.38
C MET A 293 -15.28 20.47 7.68
N MET A 294 -15.41 19.60 6.68
CA MET A 294 -15.88 18.21 6.83
C MET A 294 -15.05 17.43 7.84
N VAL A 295 -13.73 17.44 7.70
CA VAL A 295 -12.87 16.67 8.61
C VAL A 295 -12.84 17.26 10.01
N PHE A 296 -12.89 18.60 10.15
CA PHE A 296 -13.02 19.24 11.46
C PHE A 296 -14.32 18.80 12.15
N CYS A 297 -15.45 18.88 11.45
CA CYS A 297 -16.73 18.42 11.96
C CYS A 297 -16.70 16.93 12.29
N ALA A 298 -16.24 16.08 11.38
CA ALA A 298 -16.21 14.64 11.58
C ALA A 298 -15.34 14.22 12.77
N ASP A 299 -14.16 14.83 12.97
CA ASP A 299 -13.29 14.56 14.13
C ASP A 299 -13.99 14.87 15.47
N LYS A 300 -14.75 15.97 15.51
CA LYS A 300 -15.48 16.41 16.72
C LYS A 300 -16.82 15.71 16.88
N LEU A 301 -17.48 15.25 15.83
CA LEU A 301 -18.81 14.66 15.91
C LEU A 301 -18.79 13.13 15.91
N ASP A 302 -17.61 12.52 15.78
CA ASP A 302 -17.44 11.08 15.80
C ASP A 302 -18.07 10.46 17.06
N PHE A 303 -18.93 9.46 16.86
CA PHE A 303 -19.69 8.83 17.95
C PHE A 303 -18.80 8.16 19.01
N LEU A 304 -17.57 7.75 18.65
CA LEU A 304 -16.61 7.19 19.59
C LEU A 304 -16.07 8.22 20.60
N ARG A 305 -16.44 9.51 20.44
CA ARG A 305 -16.19 10.57 21.43
C ARG A 305 -17.09 10.47 22.66
N GLY A 306 -18.19 9.70 22.59
CA GLY A 306 -19.01 9.35 23.75
C GLY A 306 -20.09 10.36 24.14
N TYR A 307 -20.43 11.29 23.25
CA TYR A 307 -21.57 12.21 23.39
C TYR A 307 -22.46 12.17 22.16
N ASP A 308 -23.73 12.52 22.33
CA ASP A 308 -24.70 12.58 21.23
C ASP A 308 -24.41 13.77 20.32
N SER A 309 -24.03 13.46 19.08
CA SER A 309 -23.70 14.41 18.03
C SER A 309 -24.73 14.40 16.89
N SER A 310 -25.82 13.63 17.02
CA SER A 310 -26.72 13.29 15.90
C SER A 310 -27.33 14.52 15.24
N LYS A 311 -27.75 15.51 16.05
CA LYS A 311 -28.32 16.76 15.53
C LYS A 311 -27.32 17.58 14.72
N LEU A 312 -26.07 17.65 15.15
CA LEU A 312 -25.03 18.41 14.44
C LEU A 312 -24.58 17.69 13.17
N ILE A 313 -24.55 16.35 13.18
CA ILE A 313 -24.33 15.54 11.98
C ILE A 313 -25.44 15.81 10.96
N GLU A 314 -26.71 15.85 11.39
CA GLU A 314 -27.84 16.18 10.50
C GLU A 314 -27.69 17.57 9.86
N ILE A 315 -27.25 18.56 10.63
CA ILE A 315 -26.98 19.91 10.12
C ILE A 315 -25.81 19.88 9.13
N CYS A 316 -24.69 19.25 9.46
CA CYS A 316 -23.54 19.11 8.55
C CYS A 316 -23.89 18.41 7.24
N ASN A 317 -24.82 17.45 7.27
CA ASN A 317 -25.33 16.77 6.09
C ASN A 317 -26.19 17.68 5.19
N LYS A 318 -26.92 18.63 5.77
CA LYS A 318 -27.75 19.59 5.00
C LYS A 318 -26.92 20.74 4.46
N ASP A 319 -26.04 21.30 5.29
CA ASP A 319 -25.12 22.37 4.95
C ASP A 319 -23.86 22.27 5.84
N ILE A 320 -22.74 21.88 5.22
CA ILE A 320 -21.47 21.73 5.93
C ILE A 320 -20.96 23.04 6.53
N LYS A 321 -21.27 24.19 5.94
CA LYS A 321 -20.81 25.50 6.45
C LYS A 321 -21.56 25.87 7.72
N GLU A 322 -22.89 25.71 7.71
CA GLU A 322 -23.72 25.93 8.90
C GLU A 322 -23.28 24.98 10.03
N GLY A 323 -23.11 23.69 9.71
CA GLY A 323 -22.63 22.70 10.67
C GLY A 323 -21.27 23.06 11.26
N PHE A 324 -20.32 23.49 10.42
CA PHE A 324 -18.99 23.89 10.84
C PHE A 324 -18.99 25.08 11.80
N GLU A 325 -19.77 26.13 11.51
CA GLU A 325 -19.88 27.29 12.39
C GLU A 325 -20.37 26.89 13.80
N LEU A 326 -21.38 26.02 13.87
CA LEU A 326 -21.91 25.50 15.13
C LEU A 326 -20.90 24.64 15.89
N VAL A 327 -20.18 23.75 15.20
CA VAL A 327 -19.15 22.90 15.82
C VAL A 327 -17.98 23.74 16.33
N VAL A 328 -17.54 24.75 15.57
CA VAL A 328 -16.49 25.69 16.02
C VAL A 328 -16.95 26.45 17.28
N GLN A 329 -18.19 26.92 17.31
CA GLN A 329 -18.75 27.59 18.49
C GLN A 329 -18.75 26.65 19.70
N GLN A 330 -19.27 25.43 19.56
CA GLN A 330 -19.33 24.45 20.65
C GLN A 330 -17.92 24.08 21.17
N ASN A 331 -16.96 23.90 20.27
CA ASN A 331 -15.58 23.59 20.63
C ASN A 331 -14.92 24.74 21.41
N ARG A 332 -15.17 26.01 21.03
CA ARG A 332 -14.70 27.18 21.78
C ARG A 332 -15.32 27.27 23.17
N GLU A 333 -16.61 26.94 23.33
CA GLU A 333 -17.27 26.92 24.63
C GLU A 333 -16.72 25.81 25.54
N TYR A 334 -16.43 24.64 24.98
CA TYR A 334 -15.80 23.53 25.71
C TYR A 334 -14.42 23.91 26.25
N LEU A 335 -13.57 24.51 25.40
CA LEU A 335 -12.22 24.96 25.79
C LEU A 335 -12.21 26.10 26.80
N LYS A 336 -13.33 26.82 27.01
CA LYS A 336 -13.47 27.83 28.06
C LYS A 336 -13.87 27.25 29.42
N ARG A 337 -14.38 26.02 29.45
CA ARG A 337 -14.91 25.35 30.66
C ARG A 337 -13.92 24.40 31.31
N GLY A 338 -12.88 23.97 30.59
CA GLY A 338 -11.74 23.19 31.10
C GLY A 338 -10.48 24.03 31.10
#